data_AF-A0A9D3Q6D1-F1
#
_entry.id   AF-A0A9D3Q6D1-F1
#
_cell.length_a   1.000
_cell.length_b   1.000
_cell.length_c   1.000
_cell.angle_alpha   90.00
_cell.angle_beta   90.00
_cell.angle_gamma   90.00
#
_symmetry.space_group_name_H-M   'P 1'
#
loop_
_entity.id
_entity.type
_entity.pdbx_description
1 polymer ?
#
loop_
_entity_poly.entity_id
_entity_poly.type
_entity_poly.pdbx_seq_one_letter_code
_entity_poly.pdbx_strand_id
1 'polypeptide(L)'
;MKNPKGELFSYPPNSQTVAVPAARPPAQITTKQLIELFFSSQAGGHCKNIPTLEYGFLVQIMKYSEQRIPTLNEYCVVCDEQHVFQNGSMLKPAVCTRELCVFSFYTLGVMSGAAEEVATGAEVVDLLVAMCRAALESPRKSIIFEPYPSVVDPNDPKTLAFNPKKKNYERLQKALDSVMSIREMTQGSYLEIKKQMDKLDPLAHPLLQWIISSNRSHIVKLPLSRQLKFMHTSHQFLLLSSPPAKEARFRTAKKLYGSTFAFHGSHIENWHSILRNGLVNASYTKLQLHGAAYGKGIYLSPISSISFGYSGMGKGQHRMPTKDELVQRYNRMNTIPQSRPIQSRFLQSRNLNCIALCEVITSKDLQKHGNIWVCPVSDHVCTRFFFVYEDGQVGDANINTQEPKIQKEIMRVIGTQIYSS
;
A
#
# COMPACT_ATOMS: atom_id res chain seq x y z
N MET A 1 -0.95 -26.05 61.20
CA MET A 1 -2.41 -25.78 61.12
C MET A 1 -3.04 -26.87 60.27
N LYS A 2 -4.18 -27.40 60.73
CA LYS A 2 -4.86 -28.61 60.24
C LYS A 2 -5.49 -28.38 58.85
N ASN A 3 -5.34 -29.34 57.93
CA ASN A 3 -6.25 -29.52 56.79
C ASN A 3 -7.29 -30.59 57.15
N PRO A 4 -8.60 -30.38 56.91
CA PRO A 4 -9.60 -31.42 57.13
C PRO A 4 -9.80 -32.31 55.89
N LYS A 5 -10.12 -33.59 56.16
CA LYS A 5 -10.78 -34.58 55.28
C LYS A 5 -12.17 -34.01 54.92
N GLY A 6 -12.73 -34.09 53.71
CA GLY A 6 -12.89 -35.20 52.78
C GLY A 6 -14.38 -35.54 52.74
N GLU A 7 -15.06 -35.38 51.60
CA GLU A 7 -16.35 -36.04 51.34
C GLU A 7 -16.42 -36.50 49.88
N LEU A 8 -16.71 -37.79 49.74
CA LEU A 8 -16.93 -38.54 48.52
C LEU A 8 -18.40 -38.97 48.57
N PHE A 9 -19.21 -38.61 47.58
CA PHE A 9 -20.50 -39.28 47.37
C PHE A 9 -20.75 -39.51 45.88
N SER A 10 -21.05 -40.77 45.62
CA SER A 10 -21.26 -41.48 44.37
C SER A 10 -22.62 -41.20 43.74
N TYR A 11 -22.69 -41.34 42.41
CA TYR A 11 -23.94 -41.56 41.66
C TYR A 11 -23.76 -42.73 40.66
N PRO A 12 -24.84 -43.48 40.36
CA PRO A 12 -24.83 -44.92 40.04
C PRO A 12 -24.50 -45.25 38.56
N PRO A 13 -24.21 -46.52 38.23
CA PRO A 13 -23.92 -46.92 36.86
C PRO A 13 -25.22 -47.03 36.07
N ASN A 14 -25.47 -46.09 35.16
CA ASN A 14 -26.53 -46.25 34.17
C ASN A 14 -25.93 -46.84 32.90
N SER A 15 -26.16 -48.13 32.72
CA SER A 15 -25.86 -48.91 31.53
C SER A 15 -26.69 -48.42 30.35
N GLN A 16 -26.13 -47.48 29.58
CA GLN A 16 -26.50 -47.30 28.18
C GLN A 16 -25.29 -47.65 27.32
N THR A 17 -25.35 -48.82 26.69
CA THR A 17 -24.51 -49.20 25.56
C THR A 17 -24.69 -48.17 24.45
N VAL A 18 -23.76 -47.22 24.36
CA VAL A 18 -23.57 -46.42 23.15
C VAL A 18 -22.79 -47.32 22.19
N ALA A 19 -23.47 -47.77 21.13
CA ALA A 19 -22.85 -48.55 20.07
C ALA A 19 -21.68 -47.74 19.46
N VAL A 20 -20.47 -48.24 19.63
CA VAL A 20 -19.30 -47.78 18.88
C VAL A 20 -19.59 -48.07 17.41
N PRO A 21 -19.56 -47.09 16.49
CA PRO A 21 -19.64 -47.40 15.08
C PRO A 21 -18.40 -48.23 14.75
N ALA A 22 -18.60 -49.41 14.17
CA ALA A 22 -17.51 -50.26 13.71
C ALA A 22 -16.47 -49.41 12.95
N ALA A 23 -15.20 -49.56 13.34
CA ALA A 23 -14.08 -48.88 12.70
C ALA A 23 -14.18 -49.10 11.19
N ARG A 24 -14.49 -48.05 10.42
CA ARG A 24 -14.35 -48.10 8.96
C ARG A 24 -12.88 -48.33 8.66
N PRO A 25 -12.55 -49.19 7.67
CA PRO A 25 -11.16 -49.37 7.25
C PRO A 25 -10.58 -48.01 6.85
N PRO A 26 -9.28 -47.75 7.10
CA PRO A 26 -8.67 -46.50 6.68
C PRO A 26 -8.88 -46.36 5.17
N ALA A 27 -9.60 -45.31 4.77
CA ALA A 27 -9.82 -45.03 3.36
C ALA A 27 -8.44 -44.91 2.69
N GLN A 28 -8.10 -45.86 1.82
CA GLN A 28 -6.88 -45.79 1.03
C GLN A 28 -7.04 -44.64 0.04
N ILE A 29 -6.48 -43.49 0.39
CA ILE A 29 -6.46 -42.31 -0.48
C ILE A 29 -5.52 -42.63 -1.65
N THR A 30 -6.07 -42.70 -2.85
CA THR A 30 -5.27 -42.93 -4.06
C THR A 30 -4.42 -41.69 -4.39
N THR A 31 -3.26 -41.88 -5.05
CA THR A 31 -2.39 -40.77 -5.45
C THR A 31 -3.12 -39.71 -6.29
N LYS A 32 -4.13 -40.13 -7.06
CA LYS A 32 -4.99 -39.23 -7.84
C LYS A 32 -5.91 -38.38 -6.96
N GLN A 33 -6.49 -38.95 -5.90
CA GLN A 33 -7.28 -38.21 -4.91
C GLN A 33 -6.40 -37.28 -4.06
N LEU A 34 -5.18 -37.69 -3.72
CA LEU A 34 -4.18 -36.80 -3.11
C LEU A 34 -3.92 -35.58 -4.01
N ILE A 35 -3.66 -35.79 -5.30
CA ILE A 35 -3.44 -34.70 -6.27
C ILE A 35 -4.68 -33.81 -6.41
N GLU A 36 -5.89 -34.36 -6.51
CA GLU A 36 -7.13 -33.55 -6.54
C GLU A 36 -7.37 -32.78 -5.22
N LEU A 37 -6.99 -33.33 -4.07
CA LEU A 37 -7.01 -32.66 -2.77
C LEU A 37 -5.98 -31.52 -2.67
N PHE A 38 -4.78 -31.69 -3.23
CA PHE A 38 -3.72 -30.69 -3.25
C PHE A 38 -3.96 -29.54 -4.26
N PHE A 39 -4.84 -29.71 -5.25
CA PHE A 39 -5.00 -28.75 -6.35
C PHE A 39 -6.44 -28.27 -6.64
N SER A 40 -7.44 -28.66 -5.83
CA SER A 40 -8.81 -28.13 -5.95
C SER A 40 -8.93 -26.72 -5.37
N SER A 41 -8.50 -25.71 -6.15
CA SER A 41 -8.74 -24.30 -5.85
C SER A 41 -10.19 -23.90 -6.14
N GLN A 42 -11.14 -24.39 -5.37
CA GLN A 42 -12.43 -23.70 -5.23
C GLN A 42 -12.28 -22.57 -4.21
N ALA A 43 -11.61 -21.49 -4.64
CA ALA A 43 -11.59 -20.22 -3.91
C ALA A 43 -12.96 -19.52 -4.07
N GLY A 44 -13.99 -20.08 -3.43
CA GLY A 44 -15.32 -19.51 -3.32
C GLY A 44 -15.57 -19.06 -1.88
N GLY A 45 -15.72 -17.74 -1.70
CA GLY A 45 -16.32 -17.04 -0.56
C GLY A 45 -16.20 -17.64 0.86
N HIS A 46 -15.48 -16.92 1.73
CA HIS A 46 -15.41 -17.07 3.21
C HIS A 46 -14.35 -18.06 3.71
N CYS A 47 -13.13 -17.56 3.86
CA CYS A 47 -11.89 -18.26 4.20
C CYS A 47 -11.69 -18.56 5.72
N LYS A 48 -12.79 -18.73 6.47
CA LYS A 48 -12.78 -19.19 7.88
C LYS A 48 -13.50 -20.51 8.12
N ASN A 49 -13.85 -21.22 7.05
CA ASN A 49 -14.55 -22.50 7.17
C ASN A 49 -13.56 -23.59 7.58
N ILE A 50 -13.75 -24.16 8.77
CA ILE A 50 -12.94 -25.27 9.25
C ILE A 50 -13.25 -26.50 8.36
N PRO A 51 -12.27 -27.05 7.60
CA PRO A 51 -12.51 -28.22 6.76
C PRO A 51 -12.94 -29.42 7.60
N THR A 52 -13.58 -30.42 6.99
CA THR A 52 -14.03 -31.62 7.72
C THR A 52 -12.85 -32.46 8.24
N LEU A 53 -13.06 -33.21 9.33
CA LEU A 53 -12.11 -34.18 9.88
C LEU A 53 -12.08 -35.52 9.12
N GLU A 54 -12.74 -35.60 7.97
CA GLU A 54 -12.96 -36.84 7.20
C GLU A 54 -11.66 -37.60 6.88
N TYR A 55 -10.59 -36.86 6.60
CA TYR A 55 -9.27 -37.40 6.25
C TYR A 55 -8.24 -37.25 7.38
N GLY A 56 -8.71 -37.03 8.61
CA GLY A 56 -7.88 -36.85 9.80
C GLY A 56 -7.39 -35.42 10.03
N PHE A 57 -6.83 -35.21 11.22
CA PHE A 57 -6.44 -33.89 11.73
C PHE A 57 -5.35 -33.20 10.89
N LEU A 58 -4.34 -33.96 10.43
CA LEU A 58 -3.26 -33.40 9.61
C LEU A 58 -3.76 -32.84 8.27
N VAL A 59 -4.66 -33.57 7.60
CA VAL A 59 -5.25 -33.12 6.34
C VAL A 59 -6.16 -31.91 6.57
N GLN A 60 -6.87 -31.85 7.71
CA GLN A 60 -7.66 -30.68 8.09
C GLN A 60 -6.78 -29.43 8.28
N ILE A 61 -5.65 -29.54 8.99
CA ILE A 61 -4.69 -28.44 9.16
C ILE A 61 -4.16 -27.97 7.80
N MET A 62 -3.77 -28.92 6.95
CA MET A 62 -3.22 -28.63 5.63
C MET A 62 -4.24 -27.86 4.78
N LYS A 63 -5.47 -28.37 4.64
CA LYS A 63 -6.56 -27.71 3.91
C LYS A 63 -6.90 -26.34 4.49
N TYR A 64 -6.94 -26.23 5.82
CA TYR A 64 -7.18 -24.95 6.46
C TYR A 64 -6.06 -23.96 6.13
N SER A 65 -4.80 -24.41 6.15
CA SER A 65 -3.64 -23.58 5.81
C SER A 65 -3.65 -23.15 4.35
N GLU A 66 -3.99 -24.06 3.42
CA GLU A 66 -4.16 -23.75 1.99
C GLU A 66 -5.25 -22.70 1.74
N GLN A 67 -6.34 -22.75 2.51
CA GLN A 67 -7.40 -21.73 2.47
C GLN A 67 -6.97 -20.42 3.13
N ARG A 68 -6.21 -20.50 4.21
CA ARG A 68 -5.90 -19.36 5.09
C ARG A 68 -4.71 -18.54 4.61
N ILE A 69 -3.62 -19.18 4.21
CA ILE A 69 -2.36 -18.51 3.80
C ILE A 69 -2.60 -17.43 2.72
N PRO A 70 -3.36 -17.68 1.65
CA PRO A 70 -3.60 -16.68 0.60
C PRO A 70 -4.45 -15.49 1.06
N THR A 71 -5.12 -15.61 2.22
CA THR A 71 -6.09 -14.63 2.74
C THR A 71 -5.70 -14.07 4.10
N LEU A 72 -4.51 -14.38 4.63
CA LEU A 72 -4.05 -13.91 5.95
C LEU A 72 -4.14 -12.38 6.10
N ASN A 73 -3.80 -11.70 5.02
CA ASN A 73 -3.83 -10.27 4.83
C ASN A 73 -5.22 -9.60 4.79
N GLU A 74 -6.30 -10.38 4.72
CA GLU A 74 -7.68 -9.86 4.77
C GLU A 74 -8.20 -9.74 6.20
N TYR A 75 -7.43 -10.25 7.16
CA TYR A 75 -7.81 -10.33 8.55
C TYR A 75 -6.75 -9.69 9.43
N CYS A 76 -7.22 -9.23 10.58
CA CYS A 76 -6.36 -8.60 11.56
C CYS A 76 -5.45 -9.62 12.23
N VAL A 77 -4.15 -9.37 12.24
CA VAL A 77 -3.15 -10.27 12.87
C VAL A 77 -3.35 -10.50 14.36
N VAL A 78 -3.97 -9.54 15.05
CA VAL A 78 -4.17 -9.64 16.50
C VAL A 78 -5.40 -10.46 16.86
N CYS A 79 -6.48 -10.31 16.09
CA CYS A 79 -7.78 -10.83 16.51
C CYS A 79 -8.47 -11.71 15.49
N ASP A 80 -7.79 -11.93 14.37
CA ASP A 80 -8.24 -12.72 13.26
C ASP A 80 -9.58 -12.26 12.65
N GLU A 81 -10.06 -11.04 12.90
CA GLU A 81 -11.31 -10.54 12.31
C GLU A 81 -11.09 -9.90 10.95
N GLN A 82 -12.06 -10.06 10.05
CA GLN A 82 -11.95 -9.52 8.69
C GLN A 82 -11.92 -7.99 8.73
N HIS A 83 -11.07 -7.39 7.90
CA HIS A 83 -11.03 -5.94 7.78
C HIS A 83 -12.30 -5.38 7.12
N VAL A 84 -12.90 -4.37 7.75
CA VAL A 84 -14.14 -3.71 7.29
C VAL A 84 -13.96 -3.04 5.91
N PHE A 85 -12.72 -2.66 5.55
CA PHE A 85 -12.40 -2.13 4.23
C PHE A 85 -12.18 -3.28 3.23
N GLN A 86 -13.28 -3.80 2.70
CA GLN A 86 -13.35 -4.92 1.74
C GLN A 86 -12.64 -4.67 0.39
N ASN A 87 -12.13 -3.46 0.13
CA ASN A 87 -11.53 -3.09 -1.16
C ASN A 87 -10.00 -3.17 -1.21
N GLY A 88 -9.36 -3.81 -0.25
CA GLY A 88 -7.94 -4.11 -0.42
C GLY A 88 -7.37 -5.12 0.57
N SER A 89 -7.29 -6.38 0.15
CA SER A 89 -6.43 -7.40 0.76
C SER A 89 -5.00 -6.84 0.88
N MET A 90 -4.33 -7.03 2.01
CA MET A 90 -3.05 -6.35 2.27
C MET A 90 -1.86 -7.17 1.73
N LEU A 91 -0.67 -6.63 1.53
CA LEU A 91 0.50 -7.51 1.28
C LEU A 91 1.15 -7.92 2.58
N LYS A 92 1.13 -6.99 3.52
CA LYS A 92 1.59 -7.20 4.87
C LYS A 92 0.41 -7.62 5.75
N PRO A 93 0.65 -8.53 6.70
CA PRO A 93 -0.26 -8.72 7.82
C PRO A 93 -0.55 -7.38 8.50
N ALA A 94 -1.79 -7.17 8.94
CA ALA A 94 -2.25 -5.85 9.36
C ALA A 94 -3.12 -5.87 10.60
N VAL A 95 -3.23 -4.71 11.24
CA VAL A 95 -4.07 -4.52 12.41
C VAL A 95 -5.35 -3.79 12.03
N CYS A 96 -6.49 -4.22 12.59
CA CYS A 96 -7.76 -3.53 12.39
C CYS A 96 -7.82 -2.23 13.21
N THR A 97 -8.88 -1.45 13.02
CA THR A 97 -9.08 -0.17 13.72
C THR A 97 -9.61 -0.31 15.15
N ARG A 98 -9.77 -1.54 15.67
CA ARG A 98 -10.24 -1.77 17.04
C ARG A 98 -9.12 -1.41 18.01
N GLU A 99 -9.43 -0.58 19.00
CA GLU A 99 -8.46 0.02 19.91
C GLU A 99 -7.55 -1.02 20.57
N LEU A 100 -8.12 -2.12 21.06
CA LEU A 100 -7.34 -3.23 21.64
C LEU A 100 -6.35 -3.83 20.65
N CYS A 101 -6.73 -4.01 19.38
CA CYS A 101 -5.84 -4.56 18.37
C CYS A 101 -4.71 -3.58 18.04
N VAL A 102 -5.04 -2.29 17.85
CA VAL A 102 -4.07 -1.22 17.60
C VAL A 102 -3.07 -1.14 18.76
N PHE A 103 -3.55 -1.18 20.00
CA PHE A 103 -2.71 -1.18 21.21
C PHE A 103 -1.82 -2.43 21.28
N SER A 104 -2.37 -3.63 21.13
CA SER A 104 -1.59 -4.87 21.16
C SER A 104 -0.50 -4.90 20.09
N PHE A 105 -0.80 -4.41 18.89
CA PHE A 105 0.15 -4.42 17.78
C PHE A 105 1.23 -3.33 17.95
N TYR A 106 0.84 -2.06 18.07
CA TYR A 106 1.79 -0.93 18.06
C TYR A 106 2.45 -0.67 19.42
N THR A 107 1.79 -1.01 20.52
CA THR A 107 2.31 -0.74 21.87
C THR A 107 2.92 -1.98 22.52
N LEU A 108 2.29 -3.15 22.35
CA LEU A 108 2.81 -4.40 22.95
C LEU A 108 3.68 -5.22 21.99
N GLY A 109 3.80 -4.83 20.70
CA GLY A 109 4.61 -5.54 19.71
C GLY A 109 4.05 -6.90 19.31
N VAL A 110 2.77 -7.19 19.60
CA VAL A 110 2.15 -8.46 19.22
C VAL A 110 2.15 -8.58 17.70
N MET A 111 2.81 -9.62 17.18
CA MET A 111 2.95 -9.86 15.73
C MET A 111 3.71 -8.75 14.96
N SER A 112 4.44 -7.86 15.64
CA SER A 112 5.14 -6.76 14.97
C SER A 112 6.23 -7.27 14.03
N GLY A 113 6.98 -8.31 14.42
CA GLY A 113 8.02 -8.95 13.59
C GLY A 113 7.51 -9.45 12.22
N ALA A 114 6.29 -9.99 12.16
CA ALA A 114 5.70 -10.47 10.90
C ALA A 114 5.27 -9.34 9.93
N ALA A 115 5.19 -8.09 10.41
CA ALA A 115 4.79 -6.92 9.62
C ALA A 115 5.96 -5.93 9.38
N GLU A 116 6.96 -5.95 10.25
CA GLU A 116 8.15 -5.08 10.23
C GLU A 116 9.24 -5.54 9.26
N GLU A 117 9.25 -6.83 8.86
CA GLU A 117 10.35 -7.45 8.10
C GLU A 117 10.55 -7.02 6.63
N VAL A 118 9.73 -6.11 6.08
CA VAL A 118 10.06 -5.52 4.77
C VAL A 118 10.69 -4.15 4.99
N ALA A 119 12.02 -4.12 4.96
CA ALA A 119 12.82 -2.89 4.97
C ALA A 119 12.30 -1.95 3.87
N THR A 120 11.52 -0.96 4.27
CA THR A 120 11.01 0.05 3.34
C THR A 120 12.16 1.00 3.06
N GLY A 121 12.55 1.12 1.80
CA GLY A 121 13.68 1.96 1.40
C GLY A 121 13.49 3.40 1.89
N ALA A 122 14.57 4.02 2.36
CA ALA A 122 14.60 5.38 2.89
C ALA A 122 13.84 6.40 2.01
N GLU A 123 14.00 6.29 0.70
CA GLU A 123 13.37 7.19 -0.29
C GLU A 123 11.87 6.99 -0.41
N VAL A 124 11.38 5.77 -0.17
CA VAL A 124 9.94 5.47 -0.13
C VAL A 124 9.35 6.07 1.14
N VAL A 125 10.05 6.01 2.27
CA VAL A 125 9.59 6.65 3.52
C VAL A 125 9.51 8.16 3.34
N ASP A 126 10.54 8.79 2.74
CA ASP A 126 10.54 10.24 2.46
C ASP A 126 9.33 10.62 1.58
N LEU A 127 9.06 9.82 0.54
CA LEU A 127 7.92 10.02 -0.35
C LEU A 127 6.57 9.94 0.38
N LEU A 128 6.37 8.92 1.23
CA LEU A 128 5.13 8.73 1.98
C LEU A 128 4.88 9.89 2.96
N VAL A 129 5.95 10.37 3.61
CA VAL A 129 5.89 11.54 4.50
C VAL A 129 5.55 12.81 3.71
N ALA A 130 6.16 13.00 2.54
CA ALA A 130 5.90 14.15 1.67
C ALA A 130 4.44 14.18 1.17
N MET A 131 3.87 13.04 0.77
CA MET A 131 2.46 12.95 0.37
C MET A 131 1.51 13.19 1.54
N CYS A 132 1.81 12.64 2.71
CA CYS A 132 1.03 12.87 3.93
C CYS A 132 0.97 14.37 4.25
N ARG A 133 2.13 15.04 4.17
CA ARG A 133 2.25 16.48 4.37
C ARG A 133 1.44 17.28 3.35
N ALA A 134 1.59 16.98 2.06
CA ALA A 134 0.82 17.65 1.01
C ALA A 134 -0.70 17.48 1.18
N ALA A 135 -1.14 16.29 1.61
CA ALA A 135 -2.55 16.02 1.88
C ALA A 135 -3.09 16.79 3.10
N LEU A 136 -2.29 17.02 4.14
CA LEU A 136 -2.66 17.83 5.32
C LEU A 136 -2.62 19.35 5.07
N GLU A 137 -1.71 19.80 4.22
CA GLU A 137 -1.59 21.21 3.84
C GLU A 137 -2.72 21.62 2.86
N SER A 138 -3.35 20.65 2.18
CA SER A 138 -4.45 20.90 1.25
C SER A 138 -5.71 21.49 1.94
N PRO A 139 -6.39 22.47 1.33
CA PRO A 139 -7.70 22.93 1.80
C PRO A 139 -8.77 21.82 1.74
N ARG A 140 -8.53 20.75 0.96
CA ARG A 140 -9.43 19.60 0.81
C ARG A 140 -9.12 18.46 1.78
N LYS A 141 -8.23 18.64 2.77
CA LYS A 141 -7.79 17.59 3.71
C LYS A 141 -8.93 16.82 4.39
N SER A 142 -10.07 17.47 4.66
CA SER A 142 -11.26 16.82 5.22
C SER A 142 -11.85 15.73 4.32
N ILE A 143 -11.60 15.80 3.02
CA ILE A 143 -12.11 14.90 1.97
C ILE A 143 -11.05 13.90 1.52
N ILE A 144 -9.80 14.36 1.35
CA ILE A 144 -8.75 13.56 0.67
C ILE A 144 -7.76 12.90 1.63
N PHE A 145 -7.67 13.34 2.89
CA PHE A 145 -6.79 12.75 3.89
C PHE A 145 -7.42 11.48 4.47
N GLU A 146 -7.47 10.43 3.65
CA GLU A 146 -8.01 9.12 3.99
C GLU A 146 -7.06 8.01 3.52
N PRO A 147 -6.77 7.01 4.37
CA PRO A 147 -7.18 6.86 5.77
C PRO A 147 -6.60 7.94 6.69
N TYR A 148 -7.37 8.30 7.72
CA TYR A 148 -6.89 9.07 8.87
C TYR A 148 -6.17 8.14 9.88
N PRO A 149 -5.09 8.59 10.56
CA PRO A 149 -4.35 7.77 11.50
C PRO A 149 -5.15 7.32 12.71
N SER A 150 -4.87 6.09 13.15
CA SER A 150 -5.35 5.52 14.41
C SER A 150 -4.13 5.21 15.26
N VAL A 151 -3.77 6.14 16.15
CA VAL A 151 -2.55 6.08 16.96
C VAL A 151 -2.91 6.27 18.42
N VAL A 152 -2.46 5.34 19.27
CA VAL A 152 -2.63 5.37 20.73
C VAL A 152 -1.80 6.51 21.32
N ASP A 153 -2.33 7.20 22.32
CA ASP A 153 -1.56 8.21 23.07
C ASP A 153 -0.45 7.54 23.90
N PRO A 154 0.83 7.89 23.70
CA PRO A 154 1.94 7.35 24.49
C PRO A 154 1.83 7.65 25.98
N ASN A 155 1.14 8.74 26.36
CA ASN A 155 0.97 9.14 27.77
C ASN A 155 -0.32 8.58 28.38
N ASP A 156 -1.29 8.18 27.55
CA ASP A 156 -2.53 7.55 27.99
C ASP A 156 -2.90 6.36 27.07
N PRO A 157 -2.47 5.14 27.42
CA PRO A 157 -2.76 3.91 26.67
C PRO A 157 -4.25 3.62 26.40
N LYS A 158 -5.17 4.25 27.13
CA LYS A 158 -6.62 4.03 27.00
C LYS A 158 -7.24 4.90 25.91
N THR A 159 -6.52 5.87 25.36
CA THR A 159 -7.07 6.82 24.39
C THR A 159 -6.25 6.84 23.10
N LEU A 160 -6.94 7.20 22.00
CA LEU A 160 -6.31 7.42 20.71
C LEU A 160 -5.97 8.91 20.57
N ALA A 161 -4.68 9.24 20.51
CA ALA A 161 -4.21 10.58 20.19
C ALA A 161 -4.63 11.01 18.76
N PHE A 162 -4.64 10.06 17.82
CA PHE A 162 -5.26 10.25 16.51
C PHE A 162 -6.40 9.27 16.35
N ASN A 163 -7.62 9.80 16.20
CA ASN A 163 -8.84 9.01 16.08
C ASN A 163 -9.58 9.37 14.78
N PRO A 164 -9.84 8.41 13.87
CA PRO A 164 -10.60 8.65 12.64
C PRO A 164 -12.02 9.20 12.87
N LYS A 165 -12.64 8.91 14.03
CA LYS A 165 -13.97 9.41 14.41
C LYS A 165 -13.93 10.86 14.92
N LYS A 166 -12.80 11.31 15.45
CA LYS A 166 -12.57 12.66 15.99
C LYS A 166 -11.26 13.22 15.46
N LYS A 167 -11.30 13.66 14.21
CA LYS A 167 -10.12 14.14 13.48
C LYS A 167 -9.63 15.48 14.04
N ASN A 168 -8.33 15.57 14.29
CA ASN A 168 -7.65 16.79 14.73
C ASN A 168 -6.44 17.03 13.82
N TYR A 169 -6.65 17.83 12.78
CA TYR A 169 -5.64 18.05 11.74
C TYR A 169 -4.49 18.93 12.22
N GLU A 170 -4.75 19.86 13.13
CA GLU A 170 -3.75 20.76 13.71
C GLU A 170 -2.74 19.98 14.55
N ARG A 171 -3.22 19.08 15.42
CA ARG A 171 -2.37 18.22 16.24
C ARG A 171 -1.57 17.25 15.38
N LEU A 172 -2.18 16.74 14.32
CA LEU A 172 -1.55 15.82 13.37
C LEU A 172 -0.43 16.50 12.58
N GLN A 173 -0.66 17.73 12.11
CA GLN A 173 0.36 18.54 11.45
C GLN A 173 1.56 18.79 12.36
N LYS A 174 1.33 19.16 13.63
CA LYS A 174 2.41 19.37 14.61
C LYS A 174 3.26 18.13 14.84
N ALA A 175 2.63 16.96 14.94
CA ALA A 175 3.35 15.69 15.05
C ALA A 175 4.16 15.39 13.78
N LEU A 176 3.57 15.62 12.60
CA LEU A 176 4.24 15.42 11.32
C LEU A 176 5.43 16.37 11.10
N ASP A 177 5.34 17.60 11.59
CA ASP A 177 6.44 18.58 11.59
C ASP A 177 7.61 18.17 12.49
N SER A 178 7.35 17.29 13.45
CA SER A 178 8.34 16.75 14.38
C SER A 178 8.92 15.41 13.91
N VAL A 179 8.46 14.87 12.78
CA VAL A 179 9.07 13.69 12.15
C VAL A 179 10.42 14.10 11.56
N MET A 180 11.49 13.48 12.06
CA MET A 180 12.86 13.73 11.62
C MET A 180 13.06 13.34 10.16
N SER A 181 14.03 13.97 9.50
CA SER A 181 14.38 13.62 8.13
C SER A 181 14.96 12.21 8.05
N ILE A 182 14.77 11.54 6.91
CA ILE A 182 15.28 10.17 6.76
C ILE A 182 16.79 10.08 6.95
N ARG A 183 17.54 11.11 6.53
CA ARG A 183 19.00 11.14 6.72
C ARG A 183 19.39 11.16 8.19
N GLU A 184 18.71 11.96 9.01
CA GLU A 184 18.92 11.97 10.47
C GLU A 184 18.60 10.59 11.06
N MET A 185 17.53 9.94 10.59
CA MET A 185 17.17 8.58 11.04
C MET A 185 18.21 7.51 10.68
N THR A 186 18.97 7.68 9.59
CA THR A 186 20.04 6.75 9.19
C THR A 186 21.36 6.98 9.92
N GLN A 187 21.50 8.06 10.68
CA GLN A 187 22.76 8.45 11.34
C GLN A 187 22.91 7.90 12.76
N GLY A 188 21.86 7.33 13.34
CA GLY A 188 21.87 6.80 14.71
C GLY A 188 21.20 5.45 14.81
N SER A 189 21.31 4.82 15.98
CA SER A 189 20.52 3.62 16.27
C SER A 189 19.03 3.97 16.35
N TYR A 190 18.17 3.01 16.03
CA TYR A 190 16.73 3.16 16.13
C TYR A 190 16.28 3.74 17.49
N LEU A 191 16.90 3.29 18.59
CA LEU A 191 16.56 3.73 19.94
C LEU A 191 16.90 5.21 20.19
N GLU A 192 18.03 5.69 19.67
CA GLU A 192 18.43 7.10 19.78
C GLU A 192 17.52 8.01 18.97
N ILE A 193 17.21 7.57 17.74
CA ILE A 193 16.31 8.28 16.83
C ILE A 193 14.90 8.38 17.41
N LYS A 194 14.40 7.29 18.00
CA LYS A 194 13.13 7.32 18.74
C LYS A 194 13.18 8.30 19.91
N LYS A 195 14.20 8.26 20.75
CA LYS A 195 14.35 9.19 21.89
C LYS A 195 14.40 10.66 21.45
N GLN A 196 15.06 10.94 20.33
CA GLN A 196 15.13 12.29 19.76
C GLN A 196 13.75 12.75 19.26
N MET A 197 13.01 11.89 18.54
CA MET A 197 11.63 12.17 18.14
C MET A 197 10.72 12.38 19.34
N ASP A 198 10.77 11.50 20.33
CA ASP A 198 9.93 11.59 21.54
C ASP A 198 10.16 12.91 22.29
N LYS A 199 11.38 13.45 22.26
CA LYS A 199 11.72 14.76 22.84
C LYS A 199 11.10 15.93 22.08
N LEU A 200 10.95 15.82 20.76
CA LEU A 200 10.31 16.85 19.93
C LEU A 200 8.78 16.77 20.05
N ASP A 201 8.23 15.57 19.83
CA ASP A 201 6.82 15.25 19.98
C ASP A 201 6.66 13.74 20.20
N PRO A 202 6.07 13.28 21.32
CA PRO A 202 5.82 11.86 21.59
C PRO A 202 5.02 11.14 20.50
N LEU A 203 4.25 11.86 19.68
CA LEU A 203 3.48 11.29 18.57
C LEU A 203 4.25 11.21 17.24
N ALA A 204 5.44 11.82 17.11
CA ALA A 204 6.18 11.84 15.85
C ALA A 204 6.57 10.42 15.40
N HIS A 205 7.18 9.64 16.30
CA HIS A 205 7.58 8.27 15.99
C HIS A 205 6.39 7.32 15.73
N PRO A 206 5.35 7.27 16.59
CA PRO A 206 4.14 6.50 16.32
C PRO A 206 3.44 6.88 15.00
N LEU A 207 3.42 8.17 14.66
CA LEU A 207 2.86 8.64 13.39
C LEU A 207 3.69 8.16 12.20
N LEU A 208 5.02 8.24 12.27
CA LEU A 208 5.90 7.72 11.23
C LEU A 208 5.70 6.21 11.02
N GLN A 209 5.64 5.44 12.11
CA GLN A 209 5.33 4.01 12.04
C GLN A 209 3.98 3.76 11.37
N TRP A 210 2.96 4.57 11.69
CA TRP A 210 1.67 4.49 11.01
C TRP A 210 1.76 4.82 9.52
N ILE A 211 2.49 5.87 9.12
CA ILE A 211 2.65 6.27 7.70
C ILE A 211 3.26 5.12 6.88
N ILE A 212 4.28 4.46 7.43
CA ILE A 212 4.99 3.34 6.80
C ILE A 212 4.11 2.08 6.77
N SER A 213 3.55 1.69 7.93
CA SER A 213 2.77 0.44 8.07
C SER A 213 1.41 0.49 7.37
N SER A 214 0.79 1.66 7.26
CA SER A 214 -0.46 1.83 6.53
C SER A 214 -0.27 1.78 5.01
N ASN A 215 0.97 1.76 4.49
CA ASN A 215 1.22 1.67 3.06
C ASN A 215 1.08 0.22 2.61
N ARG A 216 -0.04 -0.07 1.93
CA ARG A 216 -0.42 -1.43 1.53
C ARG A 216 0.22 -1.84 0.21
N SER A 217 0.64 -0.88 -0.60
CA SER A 217 1.37 -1.13 -1.84
C SER A 217 2.83 -1.34 -1.54
N HIS A 218 3.40 -2.45 -2.00
CA HIS A 218 4.85 -2.63 -1.96
C HIS A 218 5.48 -1.72 -3.02
N ILE A 219 6.06 -0.60 -2.55
CA ILE A 219 6.71 0.40 -3.39
C ILE A 219 8.21 0.16 -3.31
N VAL A 220 8.85 0.00 -4.47
CA VAL A 220 10.28 -0.21 -4.58
C VAL A 220 10.87 0.84 -5.50
N LYS A 221 11.92 1.53 -5.06
CA LYS A 221 12.64 2.45 -5.94
C LYS A 221 13.38 1.66 -7.03
N LEU A 222 13.27 2.11 -8.27
CA LEU A 222 13.99 1.52 -9.37
C LEU A 222 15.47 1.93 -9.34
N PRO A 223 16.41 0.97 -9.40
CA PRO A 223 17.82 1.28 -9.58
C PRO A 223 18.05 1.94 -10.94
N LEU A 224 19.08 2.77 -11.06
CA LEU A 224 19.40 3.55 -12.27
C LEU A 224 19.40 2.69 -13.56
N SER A 225 19.89 1.45 -13.48
CA SER A 225 19.94 0.51 -14.61
C SER A 225 18.58 0.04 -15.13
N ARG A 226 17.53 0.14 -14.30
CA ARG A 226 16.16 -0.31 -14.59
C ARG A 226 15.16 0.84 -14.73
N GLN A 227 15.62 2.09 -14.65
CA GLN A 227 14.76 3.25 -14.85
C GLN A 227 14.26 3.34 -16.30
N LEU A 228 13.03 3.84 -16.46
CA LEU A 228 12.44 4.17 -17.74
C LEU A 228 13.05 5.48 -18.20
N LYS A 229 13.82 5.43 -19.29
CA LYS A 229 14.67 6.54 -19.72
C LYS A 229 13.85 7.75 -20.16
N PHE A 230 12.69 7.51 -20.74
CA PHE A 230 11.79 8.55 -21.25
C PHE A 230 11.11 9.40 -20.15
N MET A 231 11.21 9.00 -18.88
CA MET A 231 10.59 9.75 -17.78
C MET A 231 11.50 10.84 -17.20
N HIS A 232 12.82 10.79 -17.44
CA HIS A 232 13.80 11.83 -17.05
C HIS A 232 13.71 12.30 -15.59
N THR A 233 13.40 11.38 -14.67
CA THR A 233 13.51 11.60 -13.22
C THR A 233 14.26 10.45 -12.58
N SER A 234 15.06 10.76 -11.56
CA SER A 234 15.74 9.77 -10.72
C SER A 234 14.79 9.13 -9.70
N HIS A 235 13.64 9.74 -9.44
CA HIS A 235 12.64 9.30 -8.47
C HIS A 235 11.56 8.46 -9.16
N GLN A 236 11.98 7.27 -9.62
CA GLN A 236 11.09 6.29 -10.24
C GLN A 236 10.85 5.12 -9.29
N PHE A 237 9.59 4.81 -9.07
CA PHE A 237 9.16 3.75 -8.18
C PHE A 237 8.31 2.75 -8.94
N LEU A 238 8.49 1.49 -8.61
CA LEU A 238 7.66 0.40 -9.06
C LEU A 238 6.72 -0.01 -7.94
N LEU A 239 5.44 -0.13 -8.29
CA LEU A 239 4.40 -0.61 -7.41
C LEU A 239 4.20 -2.09 -7.75
N LEU A 240 4.84 -2.92 -6.95
CA LEU A 240 4.93 -4.35 -7.18
C LEU A 240 3.63 -5.09 -6.93
N SER A 241 2.68 -4.45 -6.25
CA SER A 241 1.46 -5.12 -5.85
C SER A 241 0.37 -4.11 -5.47
N SER A 242 -0.75 -4.21 -6.17
CA SER A 242 -2.05 -3.84 -5.64
C SER A 242 -2.45 -4.82 -4.53
N PRO A 243 -3.46 -4.50 -3.71
CA PRO A 243 -4.08 -5.49 -2.85
C PRO A 243 -4.29 -6.87 -3.51
N PRO A 244 -3.89 -8.02 -2.92
CA PRO A 244 -3.95 -9.32 -3.59
C PRO A 244 -5.29 -9.67 -4.24
N ALA A 245 -6.45 -9.35 -3.65
CA ALA A 245 -7.73 -9.56 -4.33
C ALA A 245 -7.92 -8.65 -5.55
N LYS A 246 -7.51 -7.37 -5.48
CA LYS A 246 -7.56 -6.46 -6.63
C LYS A 246 -6.62 -6.95 -7.74
N GLU A 247 -5.40 -7.38 -7.39
CA GLU A 247 -4.45 -7.95 -8.33
C GLU A 247 -4.97 -9.28 -8.93
N ALA A 248 -5.61 -10.14 -8.14
CA ALA A 248 -6.20 -11.39 -8.63
C ALA A 248 -7.33 -11.11 -9.63
N ARG A 249 -8.25 -10.19 -9.31
CA ARG A 249 -9.31 -9.75 -10.24
C ARG A 249 -8.72 -9.14 -11.51
N PHE A 250 -7.71 -8.29 -11.38
CA PHE A 250 -6.99 -7.71 -12.51
C PHE A 250 -6.33 -8.80 -13.39
N ARG A 251 -5.65 -9.78 -12.79
CA ARG A 251 -5.01 -10.90 -13.51
C ARG A 251 -6.03 -11.76 -14.25
N THR A 252 -7.18 -12.05 -13.64
CA THR A 252 -8.28 -12.77 -14.30
C THR A 252 -8.82 -11.99 -15.49
N ALA A 253 -9.10 -10.69 -15.31
CA ALA A 253 -9.56 -9.81 -16.38
C ALA A 253 -8.51 -9.67 -17.50
N LYS A 254 -7.22 -9.59 -17.16
CA LYS A 254 -6.11 -9.52 -18.12
C LYS A 254 -6.01 -10.77 -18.99
N LYS A 255 -6.21 -11.96 -18.41
CA LYS A 255 -6.23 -13.22 -19.18
C LYS A 255 -7.39 -13.24 -20.18
N LEU A 256 -8.53 -12.64 -19.83
CA LEU A 256 -9.73 -12.65 -20.65
C LEU A 256 -9.75 -11.57 -21.75
N TYR A 257 -9.30 -10.36 -21.42
CA TYR A 257 -9.47 -9.18 -22.28
C TYR A 257 -8.16 -8.57 -22.77
N GLY A 258 -7.01 -9.00 -22.23
CA GLY A 258 -5.73 -8.33 -22.42
C GLY A 258 -5.59 -7.07 -21.58
N SER A 259 -4.43 -6.43 -21.69
CA SER A 259 -4.14 -5.15 -21.03
C SER A 259 -3.21 -4.27 -21.88
N THR A 260 -3.22 -2.97 -21.60
CA THR A 260 -2.30 -1.98 -22.17
C THR A 260 -1.86 -1.01 -21.08
N PHE A 261 -0.92 -0.11 -21.38
CA PHE A 261 -0.47 0.92 -20.46
C PHE A 261 -1.08 2.28 -20.78
N ALA A 262 -1.32 3.09 -19.75
CA ALA A 262 -1.73 4.48 -19.87
C ALA A 262 -1.31 5.28 -18.64
N PHE A 263 -1.08 6.57 -18.81
CA PHE A 263 -0.74 7.47 -17.72
C PHE A 263 -1.99 7.97 -16.99
N HIS A 264 -1.87 8.17 -15.68
CA HIS A 264 -2.82 8.88 -14.85
C HIS A 264 -2.11 10.00 -14.10
N GLY A 265 -2.59 11.23 -14.29
CA GLY A 265 -2.10 12.41 -13.58
C GLY A 265 -3.03 12.81 -12.43
N SER A 266 -2.43 13.20 -11.31
CA SER A 266 -3.14 13.78 -10.17
C SER A 266 -2.20 14.65 -9.35
N HIS A 267 -2.73 15.71 -8.75
CA HIS A 267 -2.01 16.54 -7.79
C HIS A 267 -1.48 15.73 -6.59
N ILE A 268 -0.36 16.17 -6.01
CA ILE A 268 0.39 15.43 -4.97
C ILE A 268 -0.47 15.10 -3.75
N GLU A 269 -1.35 16.01 -3.32
CA GLU A 269 -2.18 15.86 -2.13
C GLU A 269 -3.16 14.68 -2.19
N ASN A 270 -3.50 14.19 -3.39
CA ASN A 270 -4.41 13.05 -3.55
C ASN A 270 -3.67 11.71 -3.41
N TRP A 271 -2.33 11.68 -3.55
CA TRP A 271 -1.58 10.43 -3.61
C TRP A 271 -1.45 9.72 -2.26
N HIS A 272 -1.61 10.44 -1.14
CA HIS A 272 -1.79 9.82 0.18
C HIS A 272 -2.93 8.79 0.17
N SER A 273 -4.08 9.16 -0.42
CA SER A 273 -5.24 8.27 -0.52
C SER A 273 -5.08 7.26 -1.65
N ILE A 274 -4.63 7.69 -2.84
CA ILE A 274 -4.50 6.81 -4.01
C ILE A 274 -3.53 5.66 -3.76
N LEU A 275 -2.39 5.87 -3.09
CA LEU A 275 -1.46 4.78 -2.79
C LEU A 275 -2.00 3.76 -1.78
N ARG A 276 -2.97 4.15 -0.95
CA ARG A 276 -3.53 3.28 0.11
C ARG A 276 -4.80 2.57 -0.32
N ASN A 277 -5.64 3.26 -1.10
CA ASN A 277 -6.95 2.79 -1.54
C ASN A 277 -6.98 2.37 -3.02
N GLY A 278 -5.94 2.70 -3.78
CA GLY A 278 -5.90 2.57 -5.24
C GLY A 278 -6.66 3.70 -5.94
N LEU A 279 -6.55 3.72 -7.27
CA LEU A 279 -7.37 4.59 -8.10
C LEU A 279 -8.83 4.14 -8.05
N VAL A 280 -9.72 5.09 -7.81
CA VAL A 280 -11.17 4.89 -7.69
C VAL A 280 -11.90 5.77 -8.70
N ASN A 281 -13.07 5.31 -9.12
CA ASN A 281 -13.98 6.12 -9.92
C ASN A 281 -14.58 7.24 -9.08
N ALA A 282 -14.01 8.44 -9.20
CA ALA A 282 -14.41 9.62 -8.42
C ALA A 282 -15.58 10.40 -9.04
N SER A 283 -16.07 10.05 -10.22
CA SER A 283 -17.09 10.84 -10.91
C SER A 283 -18.39 10.93 -10.10
N TYR A 284 -18.93 12.15 -10.00
CA TYR A 284 -20.11 12.53 -9.24
C TYR A 284 -20.00 12.28 -7.72
N THR A 285 -18.77 12.27 -7.20
CA THR A 285 -18.49 12.19 -5.76
C THR A 285 -17.78 13.45 -5.26
N LYS A 286 -17.64 13.58 -3.93
CA LYS A 286 -16.85 14.66 -3.30
C LYS A 286 -15.36 14.66 -3.71
N LEU A 287 -14.87 13.55 -4.26
CA LEU A 287 -13.48 13.41 -4.72
C LEU A 287 -13.26 13.99 -6.13
N GLN A 288 -14.33 14.26 -6.90
CA GLN A 288 -14.22 14.79 -8.25
C GLN A 288 -13.61 16.19 -8.26
N LEU A 289 -12.43 16.34 -8.88
CA LEU A 289 -11.77 17.64 -9.09
C LEU A 289 -12.02 18.20 -10.50
N HIS A 290 -12.03 17.31 -11.50
CA HIS A 290 -12.25 17.65 -12.90
C HIS A 290 -13.59 17.09 -13.38
N GLY A 291 -14.20 17.72 -14.39
CA GLY A 291 -15.47 17.27 -14.95
C GLY A 291 -15.40 15.86 -15.53
N ALA A 292 -16.54 15.17 -15.57
CA ALA A 292 -16.70 13.84 -16.15
C ALA A 292 -17.18 13.92 -17.62
N ALA A 293 -16.47 14.68 -18.46
CA ALA A 293 -16.90 15.04 -19.82
C ALA A 293 -17.16 13.83 -20.74
N TYR A 294 -16.41 12.74 -20.55
CA TYR A 294 -16.54 11.50 -21.32
C TYR A 294 -17.17 10.37 -20.48
N GLY A 295 -17.97 10.73 -19.48
CA GLY A 295 -18.67 9.77 -18.63
C GLY A 295 -17.94 9.44 -17.33
N LYS A 296 -18.54 8.53 -16.56
CA LYS A 296 -18.13 8.16 -15.21
C LYS A 296 -16.98 7.16 -15.25
N GLY A 297 -15.82 7.53 -14.70
CA GLY A 297 -14.68 6.62 -14.64
C GLY A 297 -13.37 7.23 -14.17
N ILE A 298 -12.34 6.41 -14.15
CA ILE A 298 -10.95 6.80 -13.97
C ILE A 298 -10.43 7.29 -15.33
N TYR A 299 -9.98 8.54 -15.37
CA TYR A 299 -9.45 9.16 -16.58
C TYR A 299 -7.97 8.84 -16.73
N LEU A 300 -7.60 8.38 -17.92
CA LEU A 300 -6.28 7.91 -18.30
C LEU A 300 -5.93 8.48 -19.69
N SER A 301 -4.65 8.52 -20.03
CA SER A 301 -4.20 8.93 -21.36
C SER A 301 -3.01 8.09 -21.80
N PRO A 302 -2.96 7.62 -23.06
CA PRO A 302 -1.75 7.00 -23.56
C PRO A 302 -0.61 8.00 -23.75
N ILE A 303 -0.91 9.31 -23.82
CA ILE A 303 0.03 10.42 -23.99
C ILE A 303 0.40 11.03 -22.63
N SER A 304 1.70 11.16 -22.35
CA SER A 304 2.22 11.70 -21.07
C SER A 304 1.83 13.15 -20.81
N SER A 305 1.93 14.05 -21.80
CA SER A 305 1.62 15.49 -21.64
C SER A 305 0.22 15.78 -21.15
N ILE A 306 -0.78 15.00 -21.57
CA ILE A 306 -2.16 15.14 -21.10
C ILE A 306 -2.20 14.91 -19.58
N SER A 307 -1.61 13.81 -19.12
CA SER A 307 -1.58 13.45 -17.69
C SER A 307 -0.69 14.41 -16.88
N PHE A 308 0.41 14.93 -17.43
CA PHE A 308 1.20 15.98 -16.79
C PHE A 308 0.35 17.21 -16.45
N GLY A 309 -0.55 17.64 -17.35
CA GLY A 309 -1.46 18.75 -17.07
C GLY A 309 -2.38 18.53 -15.86
N TYR A 310 -2.80 17.29 -15.62
CA TYR A 310 -3.61 16.88 -14.45
C TYR A 310 -2.78 16.66 -13.18
N SER A 311 -1.46 16.59 -13.29
CA SER A 311 -0.51 16.57 -12.17
C SER A 311 -0.04 17.96 -11.74
N GLY A 312 -0.60 19.02 -12.34
CA GLY A 312 -0.17 20.41 -12.11
C GLY A 312 1.16 20.77 -12.79
N MET A 313 1.64 19.93 -13.71
CA MET A 313 2.89 20.14 -14.43
C MET A 313 2.64 20.98 -15.68
N GLY A 314 3.59 21.83 -16.05
CA GLY A 314 3.50 22.68 -17.25
C GLY A 314 2.59 23.92 -17.12
N LYS A 315 1.92 24.13 -15.98
CA LYS A 315 1.24 25.39 -15.63
C LYS A 315 2.27 26.31 -14.97
N GLY A 316 3.05 27.02 -15.79
CA GLY A 316 4.33 27.61 -15.40
C GLY A 316 4.34 28.55 -14.18
N GLN A 317 5.32 28.34 -13.31
CA GLN A 317 6.06 29.38 -12.57
C GLN A 317 7.54 28.97 -12.34
N HIS A 318 8.15 28.21 -13.24
CA HIS A 318 9.61 28.03 -13.24
C HIS A 318 10.11 28.00 -14.70
N ARG A 319 10.97 28.96 -15.05
CA ARG A 319 11.73 28.93 -16.32
C ARG A 319 12.55 27.64 -16.33
N MET A 320 12.52 26.92 -17.44
CA MET A 320 13.58 25.93 -17.72
C MET A 320 14.93 26.66 -17.64
N PRO A 321 15.86 26.24 -16.78
CA PRO A 321 17.15 26.91 -16.69
C PRO A 321 17.87 26.79 -18.03
N THR A 322 18.43 27.89 -18.52
CA THR A 322 19.22 27.85 -19.76
C THR A 322 20.48 27.00 -19.55
N LYS A 323 21.10 26.54 -20.65
CA LYS A 323 22.36 25.77 -20.61
C LYS A 323 23.44 26.51 -19.79
N ASP A 324 23.47 27.84 -19.87
CA ASP A 324 24.41 28.69 -19.14
C ASP A 324 24.08 28.77 -17.65
N GLU A 325 22.79 28.81 -17.28
CA GLU A 325 22.35 28.76 -15.88
C GLU A 325 22.65 27.40 -15.22
N LEU A 326 22.56 26.29 -15.97
CA LEU A 326 22.95 24.96 -15.50
C LEU A 326 24.46 24.86 -15.24
N VAL A 327 25.27 25.42 -16.14
CA VAL A 327 26.74 25.48 -15.98
C VAL A 327 27.13 26.38 -14.81
N GLN A 328 26.47 27.52 -14.61
CA GLN A 328 26.69 28.37 -13.44
C GLN A 328 26.30 27.69 -12.13
N ARG A 329 25.24 26.88 -12.12
CA ARG A 329 24.81 26.12 -10.93
C ARG A 329 25.80 25.03 -10.56
N TYR A 330 26.37 24.36 -11.58
CA TYR A 330 27.45 23.39 -11.41
C TYR A 330 28.72 24.05 -10.84
N ASN A 331 29.06 25.25 -11.32
CA ASN A 331 30.23 25.99 -10.86
C ASN A 331 30.05 26.58 -9.44
N ARG A 332 28.85 27.04 -9.07
CA ARG A 332 28.54 27.53 -7.70
C ARG A 332 28.60 26.43 -6.64
N MET A 333 28.30 25.18 -6.99
CA MET A 333 28.47 24.06 -6.07
C MET A 333 29.93 23.86 -5.64
N ASN A 334 30.89 24.29 -6.45
CA ASN A 334 32.32 24.19 -6.16
C ASN A 334 32.90 25.38 -5.37
N THR A 335 32.09 26.39 -4.99
CA THR A 335 32.62 27.66 -4.40
C THR A 335 31.89 28.19 -3.17
N ILE A 336 31.00 27.44 -2.51
CA ILE A 336 30.34 27.91 -1.27
C ILE A 336 31.16 27.54 -0.02
N PRO A 337 31.61 28.51 0.81
CA PRO A 337 32.15 28.24 2.14
C PRO A 337 31.05 27.71 3.07
N GLN A 338 31.34 26.64 3.80
CA GLN A 338 30.44 25.97 4.73
C GLN A 338 29.92 26.92 5.82
N SER A 339 28.69 27.43 5.68
CA SER A 339 27.96 28.00 6.81
C SER A 339 26.47 27.70 6.72
N ARG A 340 26.01 26.86 7.66
CA ARG A 340 24.68 26.27 7.89
C ARG A 340 24.24 25.19 6.89
N PRO A 341 23.97 23.94 7.35
CA PRO A 341 23.62 22.84 6.46
C PRO A 341 22.18 23.02 5.98
N ILE A 342 22.01 23.29 4.68
CA ILE A 342 20.75 23.08 3.97
C ILE A 342 20.38 21.60 4.16
N GLN A 343 19.27 21.32 4.84
CA GLN A 343 18.83 19.97 5.20
C GLN A 343 18.72 19.07 3.96
N SER A 344 19.63 18.10 3.88
CA SER A 344 19.75 17.12 2.80
C SER A 344 18.64 16.06 2.88
N ARG A 345 17.47 16.35 2.32
CA ARG A 345 16.38 15.38 2.07
C ARG A 345 16.63 14.60 0.77
N PHE A 346 16.07 13.39 0.63
CA PHE A 346 16.13 12.64 -0.65
C PHE A 346 15.30 13.36 -1.73
N LEU A 347 14.11 13.82 -1.33
CA LEU A 347 13.34 14.84 -2.05
C LEU A 347 13.79 16.22 -1.57
N GLN A 348 14.53 16.94 -2.40
CA GLN A 348 15.14 18.22 -2.05
C GLN A 348 14.08 19.32 -1.88
N SER A 349 13.05 19.30 -2.73
CA SER A 349 11.99 20.31 -2.77
C SER A 349 10.71 19.90 -2.04
N ARG A 350 9.91 20.91 -1.66
CA ARG A 350 8.51 20.73 -1.27
C ARG A 350 7.55 20.82 -2.46
N ASN A 351 8.01 21.41 -3.57
CA ASN A 351 7.23 21.52 -4.80
C ASN A 351 7.42 20.24 -5.62
N LEU A 352 6.49 19.31 -5.44
CA LEU A 352 6.55 17.99 -6.03
C LEU A 352 5.35 17.77 -6.95
N ASN A 353 5.61 17.21 -8.12
CA ASN A 353 4.59 16.73 -9.03
C ASN A 353 4.72 15.23 -9.23
N CYS A 354 3.60 14.54 -9.35
CA CYS A 354 3.59 13.09 -9.44
C CYS A 354 2.70 12.60 -10.58
N ILE A 355 3.11 11.51 -11.21
CA ILE A 355 2.33 10.84 -12.27
C ILE A 355 2.46 9.33 -12.10
N ALA A 356 1.37 8.62 -12.40
CA ALA A 356 1.36 7.17 -12.45
C ALA A 356 1.36 6.66 -13.88
N LEU A 357 2.06 5.56 -14.13
CA LEU A 357 1.84 4.70 -15.28
C LEU A 357 1.06 3.47 -14.82
N CYS A 358 -0.13 3.33 -15.38
CA CYS A 358 -1.09 2.28 -15.02
C CYS A 358 -1.14 1.22 -16.12
N GLU A 359 -1.35 -0.02 -15.70
CA GLU A 359 -1.80 -1.10 -16.56
C GLU A 359 -3.34 -1.13 -16.53
N VAL A 360 -3.96 -1.19 -17.69
CA VAL A 360 -5.40 -1.02 -17.88
C VAL A 360 -5.95 -2.17 -18.71
N ILE A 361 -7.03 -2.80 -18.25
CA ILE A 361 -7.70 -3.90 -18.95
C ILE A 361 -8.39 -3.38 -20.22
N THR A 362 -8.18 -4.06 -21.34
CA THR A 362 -8.75 -3.71 -22.66
C THR A 362 -10.14 -4.32 -22.90
N SER A 363 -10.96 -4.40 -21.85
CA SER A 363 -12.35 -4.84 -21.93
C SER A 363 -13.24 -3.83 -22.67
N LYS A 364 -14.44 -4.24 -23.07
CA LYS A 364 -15.46 -3.35 -23.68
C LYS A 364 -15.83 -2.12 -22.85
N ASP A 365 -15.60 -2.17 -21.53
CA ASP A 365 -15.91 -1.06 -20.62
C ASP A 365 -14.89 0.08 -20.70
N LEU A 366 -13.70 -0.15 -21.29
CA LEU A 366 -12.70 0.90 -21.48
C LEU A 366 -13.10 1.80 -22.65
N GLN A 367 -13.59 2.98 -22.33
CA GLN A 367 -14.02 3.96 -23.32
C GLN A 367 -12.81 4.77 -23.81
N LYS A 368 -12.60 4.85 -25.12
CA LYS A 368 -11.48 5.58 -25.73
C LYS A 368 -12.00 6.74 -26.57
N HIS A 369 -11.76 7.97 -26.11
CA HIS A 369 -12.11 9.22 -26.80
C HIS A 369 -10.82 9.87 -27.29
N GLY A 370 -10.26 9.34 -28.38
CA GLY A 370 -8.93 9.71 -28.87
C GLY A 370 -7.85 9.39 -27.83
N ASN A 371 -7.19 10.43 -27.33
CA ASN A 371 -6.12 10.33 -26.33
C ASN A 371 -6.62 10.41 -24.87
N ILE A 372 -7.94 10.45 -24.66
CA ILE A 372 -8.53 10.43 -23.30
C ILE A 372 -9.34 9.16 -23.16
N TRP A 373 -8.98 8.35 -22.17
CA TRP A 373 -9.62 7.07 -21.88
C TRP A 373 -10.33 7.13 -20.54
N VAL A 374 -11.49 6.49 -20.47
CA VAL A 374 -12.31 6.44 -19.27
C VAL A 374 -12.58 4.98 -18.91
N CYS A 375 -12.11 4.58 -17.74
CA CYS A 375 -12.33 3.24 -17.20
C CYS A 375 -13.31 3.30 -16.02
N PRO A 376 -14.57 2.86 -16.18
CA PRO A 376 -15.58 2.92 -15.12
C PRO A 376 -15.29 1.93 -13.97
N VAL A 377 -14.66 0.80 -14.28
CA VAL A 377 -14.38 -0.29 -13.35
C VAL A 377 -13.00 -0.09 -12.70
N SER A 378 -12.97 0.24 -11.41
CA SER A 378 -11.71 0.53 -10.70
C SER A 378 -10.76 -0.68 -10.58
N ASP A 379 -11.30 -1.90 -10.63
CA ASP A 379 -10.52 -3.14 -10.66
C ASP A 379 -9.82 -3.40 -12.00
N HIS A 380 -10.19 -2.67 -13.06
CA HIS A 380 -9.55 -2.76 -14.38
C HIS A 380 -8.36 -1.81 -14.52
N VAL A 381 -7.97 -1.10 -13.46
CA VAL A 381 -6.84 -0.17 -13.45
C VAL A 381 -5.90 -0.51 -12.31
N CYS A 382 -4.65 -0.80 -12.65
CA CYS A 382 -3.59 -1.06 -11.68
C CYS A 382 -2.42 -0.09 -11.90
N THR A 383 -2.04 0.67 -10.88
CA THR A 383 -0.82 1.47 -10.92
C THR A 383 0.39 0.53 -10.91
N ARG A 384 1.31 0.67 -11.89
CA ARG A 384 2.54 -0.13 -11.96
C ARG A 384 3.77 0.71 -11.67
N PHE A 385 3.83 1.93 -12.16
CA PHE A 385 4.93 2.83 -11.87
C PHE A 385 4.42 4.15 -11.31
N PHE A 386 5.29 4.77 -10.53
CA PHE A 386 5.06 6.07 -9.94
C PHE A 386 6.32 6.93 -10.10
N PHE A 387 6.14 8.13 -10.63
CA PHE A 387 7.25 9.04 -10.94
C PHE A 387 7.04 10.35 -10.20
N VAL A 388 8.11 10.86 -9.62
CA VAL A 388 8.12 12.11 -8.85
C VAL A 388 9.06 13.09 -9.52
N TYR A 389 8.60 14.34 -9.66
CA TYR A 389 9.35 15.44 -10.23
C TYR A 389 9.44 16.57 -9.20
N GLU A 390 10.56 17.28 -9.20
CA GLU A 390 10.82 18.40 -8.30
C GLU A 390 10.89 19.71 -9.08
N ASP A 391 10.41 20.80 -8.48
CA ASP A 391 10.62 22.17 -8.96
C ASP A 391 10.22 22.41 -10.44
N GLY A 392 9.08 21.85 -10.85
CA GLY A 392 8.55 22.04 -12.20
C GLY A 392 9.29 21.26 -13.30
N GLN A 393 10.19 20.33 -12.94
CA GLN A 393 10.70 19.34 -13.89
C GLN A 393 9.55 18.53 -14.50
N VAL A 394 9.70 18.17 -15.78
CA VAL A 394 8.74 17.34 -16.50
C VAL A 394 9.50 16.31 -17.32
N GLY A 395 8.92 15.11 -17.48
CA GLY A 395 9.44 14.11 -18.40
C GLY A 395 9.15 14.46 -19.86
N ASP A 396 9.43 13.53 -20.77
CA ASP A 396 9.14 13.73 -22.20
C ASP A 396 7.64 13.94 -22.42
N ALA A 397 7.26 15.06 -23.02
CA ALA A 397 5.86 15.45 -23.23
C ALA A 397 5.13 14.62 -24.32
N ASN A 398 5.89 13.96 -25.19
CA ASN A 398 5.36 13.27 -26.38
C ASN A 398 5.38 11.75 -26.26
N ILE A 399 5.48 11.20 -25.04
CA ILE A 399 5.50 9.75 -24.86
C ILE A 399 4.11 9.18 -25.08
N ASN A 400 4.02 8.28 -26.05
CA ASN A 400 2.84 7.49 -26.31
C ASN A 400 3.07 6.03 -25.88
N THR A 401 2.37 5.61 -24.83
CA THR A 401 2.39 4.23 -24.31
C THR A 401 1.92 3.16 -25.30
N GLN A 402 1.31 3.55 -26.43
CA GLN A 402 0.92 2.63 -27.49
C GLN A 402 2.02 2.38 -28.51
N GLU A 403 3.14 3.10 -28.42
CA GLU A 403 4.30 2.84 -29.29
C GLU A 403 5.01 1.53 -28.88
N PRO A 404 5.33 0.64 -29.84
CA PRO A 404 5.98 -0.63 -29.55
C PRO A 404 7.29 -0.50 -28.77
N LYS A 405 8.07 0.55 -29.04
CA LYS A 405 9.34 0.84 -28.35
C LYS A 405 9.11 1.11 -26.86
N ILE A 406 8.11 1.95 -26.55
CA ILE A 406 7.77 2.32 -25.17
C ILE A 406 7.20 1.11 -24.42
N GLN A 407 6.29 0.34 -25.04
CA GLN A 407 5.75 -0.88 -24.44
C GLN A 407 6.84 -1.90 -24.13
N LYS A 408 7.79 -2.12 -25.05
CA LYS A 408 8.91 -3.03 -24.84
C LYS A 408 9.79 -2.59 -23.67
N GLU A 409 10.02 -1.29 -23.51
CA GLU A 409 10.78 -0.75 -22.40
C GLU A 409 10.06 -0.95 -21.06
N ILE A 410 8.76 -0.67 -20.99
CA ILE A 410 7.92 -0.88 -19.80
C ILE A 410 7.92 -2.36 -19.42
N MET A 411 7.64 -3.25 -20.37
CA MET A 411 7.56 -4.69 -20.15
C MET A 411 8.89 -5.30 -19.74
N ARG A 412 10.02 -4.77 -20.25
CA ARG A 412 11.36 -5.19 -19.80
C ARG A 412 11.56 -4.94 -18.31
N VAL A 413 11.10 -3.80 -17.79
CA VAL A 413 11.25 -3.45 -16.38
C VAL A 413 10.31 -4.27 -15.48
N ILE A 414 9.07 -4.53 -15.91
CA ILE A 414 8.13 -5.39 -15.17
C ILE A 414 8.57 -6.87 -15.22
N GLY A 415 8.89 -7.38 -16.41
CA GLY A 415 9.14 -8.80 -16.64
C GLY A 415 10.41 -9.32 -15.97
N THR A 416 11.43 -8.47 -15.76
CA THR A 416 12.66 -8.88 -15.09
C THR A 416 12.48 -9.22 -13.61
N GLN A 417 11.39 -8.82 -12.96
CA GLN A 417 11.12 -9.15 -11.55
C GLN A 417 10.41 -10.48 -11.33
N ILE A 418 9.59 -10.92 -12.29
CA ILE A 418 8.87 -12.20 -12.20
C ILE A 418 9.85 -13.39 -12.21
N TYR A 419 11.06 -13.21 -12.75
CA TYR A 419 12.10 -14.24 -12.86
C TYR A 419 13.30 -14.03 -11.91
N SER A 420 13.27 -13.04 -11.03
CA SER A 420 14.35 -12.79 -10.06
C SER A 420 13.87 -12.64 -8.61
N SER A 421 12.66 -13.11 -8.32
CA SER A 421 12.11 -13.21 -6.95
C SER A 421 11.99 -14.67 -6.54
#